data_AF-A0A845Z468-F1
#
_entry.id   AF-A0A845Z468-F1
#
_cell.length_a   1.000
_cell.length_b   1.000
_cell.length_c   1.000
_cell.angle_alpha   90.00
_cell.angle_beta   90.00
_cell.angle_gamma   90.00
#
_symmetry.space_group_name_H-M   'P 1'
#
loop_
_entity.id
_entity.type
_entity.pdbx_description
1 polymer ?
#
loop_
_entity_poly.entity_id
_entity_poly.type
_entity_poly.pdbx_seq_one_letter_code
_entity_poly.pdbx_strand_id
1 'polypeptide(L)'
;MMDSTGFSGSDFDIRNYLDILGKRTKEGKYICPNCGGHNLSINKENGKYTCYDCEDGPAVFKAIKEKAGEWKDFSESWKKPLRPESTKNFLYSNREGDPLVKVERIDLGDGKKKFPQWRWVASQKRYIKRLTGISREDIPIYRYKEVRKAISEGKKIFVAEGESCVDALWQLGIPATTNIGGAGKWQKSDSVDLEGAKIVICPDRDIKGIKHADKIAEDFPEAEWLYAYPHSVLWDRLSKEHGADVADWIVEDSLTAEDLLAAIEQQKRQIKVYSNRNSKKLENKSDGADDSSPKVDFKPRHIRWDKSCDSWRIGPGGLWATIKFLREELKLHQRLRLNLLTMEYEIDGKTTKELCPDGVGDDLSILLDKYFNIYFTSSLDRVYPLIAEVATKFNPVRDYLRSLPLFHPDYIDEFIEKSLGIKEPIHVLMARKWMIGTAIRGLSQGEVKFDNALILQGIQGRYKSSFFEAIAGSDFFTDDIGNISDKDERIKPHNYWIVEWAELENIFDKSKEANIKAFLTRKTDIIRPPYARSSKKMNRKFSICGTTNKSEFLTDQTGNRRFWVIPLSSKKGEEIDINYAREQRDKLWGAVMSAIALKEPHWLSQELAVLAELEADKFCWRNPDMEDILIPLLY
;
A
#
# COMPACT_ATOMS: atom_id res chain seq x y z
N MET A 1 -10.37 19.09 -35.11
CA MET A 1 -11.41 19.45 -34.14
C MET A 1 -11.38 18.40 -33.04
N MET A 2 -10.97 18.77 -31.83
CA MET A 2 -10.76 17.85 -30.71
C MET A 2 -12.11 17.39 -30.16
N ASP A 3 -12.33 16.08 -30.10
CA ASP A 3 -13.56 15.51 -29.55
C ASP A 3 -13.37 15.23 -28.05
N SER A 4 -13.91 16.14 -27.26
CA SER A 4 -13.99 16.15 -25.81
C SER A 4 -15.01 15.10 -25.33
N THR A 5 -14.57 13.98 -24.75
CA THR A 5 -15.51 13.02 -24.14
C THR A 5 -15.03 12.47 -22.78
N GLY A 6 -15.64 13.02 -21.72
CA GLY A 6 -16.13 12.34 -20.51
C GLY A 6 -15.24 11.35 -19.75
N PHE A 7 -14.79 11.75 -18.57
CA PHE A 7 -14.47 10.82 -17.48
C PHE A 7 -15.71 9.93 -17.19
N SER A 8 -15.60 8.62 -17.43
CA SER A 8 -16.62 7.63 -17.05
C SER A 8 -16.01 6.64 -16.04
N GLY A 9 -15.95 7.08 -14.78
CA GLY A 9 -15.96 6.17 -13.63
C GLY A 9 -17.43 5.89 -13.30
N SER A 10 -17.78 4.64 -13.09
CA SER A 10 -19.13 4.08 -13.23
C SER A 10 -20.23 4.54 -12.26
N ASP A 11 -20.05 5.61 -11.48
CA ASP A 11 -21.13 6.18 -10.64
C ASP A 11 -21.23 7.72 -10.69
N PHE A 12 -20.42 8.41 -11.51
CA PHE A 12 -20.53 9.86 -11.64
C PHE A 12 -21.25 10.26 -12.92
N ASP A 13 -22.50 10.67 -12.76
CA ASP A 13 -23.25 11.39 -13.78
C ASP A 13 -23.46 12.84 -13.35
N ILE A 14 -22.86 13.77 -14.08
CA ILE A 14 -22.98 15.21 -13.79
C ILE A 14 -24.45 15.68 -13.80
N ARG A 15 -25.35 14.95 -14.46
CA ARG A 15 -26.79 15.25 -14.50
C ARG A 15 -27.46 15.11 -13.14
N ASN A 16 -26.86 14.35 -12.21
CA ASN A 16 -27.33 14.22 -10.84
C ASN A 16 -27.02 15.44 -9.96
N TYR A 17 -26.24 16.40 -10.47
CA TYR A 17 -25.71 17.56 -9.72
C TYR A 17 -26.08 18.90 -10.38
N LEU A 18 -27.08 18.93 -11.27
CA LEU A 18 -27.43 20.15 -12.02
C LEU A 18 -28.03 21.25 -11.14
N ASP A 19 -28.57 20.89 -9.99
CA ASP A 19 -29.17 21.75 -8.97
C ASP A 19 -28.13 22.56 -8.18
N ILE A 20 -26.93 22.01 -7.99
CA ILE A 20 -25.80 22.69 -7.33
C ILE A 20 -24.92 23.53 -8.28
N LEU A 21 -25.20 23.45 -9.59
CA LEU A 21 -24.60 24.26 -10.65
C LEU A 21 -25.44 25.52 -10.89
N GLY A 22 -24.84 26.72 -10.76
CA GLY A 22 -25.57 28.00 -10.72
C GLY A 22 -26.45 28.33 -11.95
N LYS A 23 -27.35 29.32 -11.79
CA LYS A 23 -28.44 29.66 -12.76
C LYS A 23 -27.95 29.75 -14.21
N ARG A 24 -28.72 29.09 -15.10
CA ARG A 24 -28.47 28.97 -16.55
C ARG A 24 -28.52 30.33 -17.24
N THR A 25 -27.50 30.63 -18.05
CA THR A 25 -27.49 31.80 -18.95
C THR A 25 -28.08 31.48 -20.32
N LYS A 26 -27.94 30.23 -20.79
CA LYS A 26 -28.53 29.65 -22.01
C LYS A 26 -28.79 28.16 -21.83
N GLU A 27 -29.65 27.57 -22.66
CA GLU A 27 -29.97 26.15 -22.58
C GLU A 27 -28.72 25.26 -22.81
N GLY A 28 -28.42 24.36 -21.87
CA GLY A 28 -27.26 23.46 -21.92
C GLY A 28 -25.94 24.03 -21.35
N LYS A 29 -25.94 25.30 -20.89
CA LYS A 29 -24.77 25.97 -20.30
C LYS A 29 -24.97 26.27 -18.81
N TYR A 30 -23.93 26.05 -18.02
CA TYR A 30 -23.90 26.13 -16.56
C TYR A 30 -22.70 26.96 -16.08
N ILE A 31 -22.77 27.43 -14.83
CA ILE A 31 -21.61 28.03 -14.16
C ILE A 31 -20.67 26.91 -13.72
N CYS A 32 -19.42 27.01 -14.14
CA CYS A 32 -18.36 26.09 -13.76
C CYS A 32 -18.03 26.25 -12.26
N PRO A 33 -18.15 25.19 -11.45
CA PRO A 33 -17.86 25.27 -10.02
C PRO A 33 -16.36 25.35 -9.71
N ASN A 34 -15.51 24.97 -10.67
CA ASN A 34 -14.06 25.05 -10.54
C ASN A 34 -13.52 26.47 -10.81
N CYS A 35 -13.83 27.06 -11.97
CA CYS A 35 -13.28 28.36 -12.36
C CYS A 35 -14.24 29.54 -12.20
N GLY A 36 -15.51 29.30 -11.87
CA GLY A 36 -16.56 30.34 -11.80
C GLY A 36 -17.03 30.87 -13.15
N GLY A 37 -16.44 30.41 -14.26
CA GLY A 37 -16.81 30.81 -15.62
C GLY A 37 -18.19 30.30 -16.06
N HIS A 38 -18.78 30.97 -17.06
CA HIS A 38 -20.17 30.71 -17.50
C HIS A 38 -20.27 29.72 -18.68
N ASN A 39 -19.15 29.09 -19.08
CA ASN A 39 -19.07 28.30 -20.30
C ASN A 39 -18.90 26.79 -20.06
N LEU A 40 -19.47 26.26 -18.97
CA LEU A 40 -19.59 24.80 -18.74
C LEU A 40 -20.77 24.25 -19.55
N SER A 41 -20.47 23.48 -20.60
CA SER A 41 -21.47 22.80 -21.42
C SER A 41 -21.70 21.40 -20.90
N ILE A 42 -22.96 20.99 -20.75
CA ILE A 42 -23.36 19.64 -20.32
C ILE A 42 -24.35 19.08 -21.33
N ASN A 43 -24.04 17.92 -21.89
CA ASN A 43 -24.94 17.15 -22.75
C ASN A 43 -25.97 16.42 -21.88
N LYS A 44 -27.26 16.75 -22.06
CA LYS A 44 -28.37 16.21 -21.25
C LYS A 44 -28.64 14.72 -21.54
N GLU A 45 -28.31 14.20 -22.72
CA GLU A 45 -28.60 12.82 -23.13
C GLU A 45 -27.60 11.81 -22.56
N ASN A 46 -26.31 12.19 -22.48
CA ASN A 46 -25.24 11.26 -22.08
C ASN A 46 -24.36 11.74 -20.93
N GLY A 47 -24.65 12.91 -20.34
CA GLY A 47 -23.91 13.43 -19.18
C GLY A 47 -22.48 13.90 -19.48
N LYS A 48 -22.04 13.91 -20.74
CA LYS A 48 -20.72 14.48 -21.10
C LYS A 48 -20.71 15.97 -20.84
N TYR A 49 -19.63 16.47 -20.27
CA TYR A 49 -19.47 17.89 -19.99
C TYR A 49 -18.08 18.40 -20.35
N THR A 50 -17.99 19.69 -20.63
CA THR A 50 -16.74 20.40 -20.93
C THR A 50 -16.89 21.85 -20.52
N CYS A 51 -15.96 22.34 -19.70
CA CYS A 51 -15.83 23.77 -19.44
C CYS A 51 -14.83 24.36 -20.41
N TYR A 52 -15.29 25.26 -21.28
CA TYR A 52 -14.42 25.91 -22.27
C TYR A 52 -13.61 27.08 -21.70
N ASP A 53 -13.85 27.45 -20.44
CA ASP A 53 -13.07 28.51 -19.78
C ASP A 53 -11.80 27.96 -19.11
N CYS A 54 -11.90 26.79 -18.44
CA CYS A 54 -10.74 26.18 -17.77
C CYS A 54 -10.20 24.93 -18.46
N GLU A 55 -10.95 24.33 -19.37
CA GLU A 55 -10.59 23.11 -20.12
C GLU A 55 -10.12 21.92 -19.25
N ASP A 56 -10.42 21.96 -17.95
CA ASP A 56 -9.97 21.01 -16.94
C ASP A 56 -11.17 20.21 -16.39
N GLY A 57 -11.61 19.22 -17.16
CA GLY A 57 -12.70 18.31 -16.79
C GLY A 57 -12.52 17.64 -15.41
N PRO A 58 -11.33 17.13 -15.06
CA PRO A 58 -11.05 16.57 -13.73
C PRO A 58 -11.23 17.58 -12.58
N ALA A 59 -10.79 18.82 -12.75
CA ALA A 59 -10.99 19.85 -11.71
C ALA A 59 -12.47 20.24 -11.58
N VAL A 60 -13.22 20.25 -12.69
CA VAL A 60 -14.68 20.44 -12.68
C VAL A 60 -15.39 19.30 -11.95
N PHE A 61 -15.00 18.04 -12.20
CA PHE A 61 -15.51 16.88 -11.46
C PHE A 61 -15.29 17.01 -9.95
N LYS A 62 -14.04 17.30 -9.55
CA LYS A 62 -13.66 17.49 -8.14
C LYS A 62 -14.48 18.59 -7.49
N ALA A 63 -14.58 19.76 -8.12
CA ALA A 63 -15.35 20.88 -7.58
C ALA A 63 -16.86 20.60 -7.46
N ILE A 64 -17.43 19.74 -8.32
CA ILE A 64 -18.82 19.28 -8.24
C ILE A 64 -18.99 18.35 -7.03
N LYS A 65 -18.11 17.37 -6.88
CA LYS A 65 -18.13 16.44 -5.74
C LYS A 65 -17.85 17.13 -4.42
N GLU A 66 -16.95 18.13 -4.38
CA GLU A 66 -16.70 18.95 -3.19
C GLU A 66 -17.93 19.78 -2.80
N LYS A 67 -18.60 20.43 -3.76
CA LYS A 67 -19.87 21.14 -3.51
C LYS A 67 -21.00 20.22 -3.08
N ALA A 68 -21.03 18.98 -3.57
CA ALA A 68 -21.99 17.96 -3.16
C ALA A 68 -21.66 17.33 -1.79
N GLY A 69 -20.50 17.65 -1.20
CA GLY A 69 -20.03 17.05 0.07
C GLY A 69 -19.51 15.62 -0.08
N GLU A 70 -19.23 15.17 -1.31
CA GLU A 70 -18.88 13.79 -1.68
C GLU A 70 -17.41 13.58 -2.05
N TRP A 71 -16.56 14.60 -2.01
CA TRP A 71 -15.12 14.49 -2.25
C TRP A 71 -14.35 14.39 -0.93
N LYS A 72 -13.47 13.39 -0.80
CA LYS A 72 -12.53 13.25 0.32
C LYS A 72 -11.09 13.30 -0.18
N ASP A 73 -10.32 14.27 0.32
CA ASP A 73 -8.91 14.45 0.01
C ASP A 73 -8.07 13.37 0.72
N PHE A 74 -7.22 12.67 -0.02
CA PHE A 74 -6.38 11.57 0.49
C PHE A 74 -5.02 12.05 1.03
N SER A 75 -4.89 13.35 1.32
CA SER A 75 -3.72 13.93 2.01
C SER A 75 -3.70 13.68 3.53
N GLU A 76 -4.72 13.02 4.08
CA GLU A 76 -4.86 12.75 5.51
C GLU A 76 -4.60 11.26 5.81
N SER A 77 -3.31 10.93 5.90
CA SER A 77 -2.78 9.75 6.60
C SER A 77 -3.33 9.70 8.04
N TRP A 78 -3.88 8.56 8.46
CA TRP A 78 -4.40 8.24 9.81
C TRP A 78 -5.29 9.33 10.44
N LYS A 79 -6.58 9.04 10.61
CA LYS A 79 -7.52 9.93 11.31
C LYS A 79 -7.74 9.40 12.72
N LYS A 80 -7.41 10.21 13.72
CA LYS A 80 -7.68 9.89 15.13
C LYS A 80 -9.14 9.45 15.30
N PRO A 81 -9.40 8.24 15.83
CA PRO A 81 -10.77 7.73 15.94
C PRO A 81 -11.62 8.64 16.84
N LEU A 82 -12.88 8.81 16.47
CA LEU A 82 -13.83 9.58 17.27
C LEU A 82 -14.12 8.83 18.56
N ARG A 83 -13.89 9.47 19.70
CA ARG A 83 -14.25 8.91 20.99
C ARG A 83 -15.77 9.03 21.20
N PRO A 84 -16.43 7.99 21.74
CA PRO A 84 -17.85 8.05 22.04
C PRO A 84 -18.15 9.11 23.11
N GLU A 85 -19.42 9.55 23.17
CA GLU A 85 -19.88 10.49 24.17
C GLU A 85 -19.60 9.94 25.57
N SER A 86 -18.79 10.67 26.35
CA SER A 86 -18.37 10.25 27.68
C SER A 86 -17.91 11.43 28.52
N THR A 87 -17.96 11.27 29.83
CA THR A 87 -17.42 12.25 30.80
C THR A 87 -16.47 11.55 31.76
N LYS A 88 -15.25 12.09 31.89
CA LYS A 88 -14.20 11.58 32.78
C LYS A 88 -13.69 12.69 33.69
N ASN A 89 -13.46 12.36 34.97
CA ASN A 89 -13.00 13.31 35.98
C ASN A 89 -11.53 13.06 36.32
N PHE A 90 -10.74 14.14 36.31
CA PHE A 90 -9.35 14.16 36.77
C PHE A 90 -9.26 15.04 38.02
N LEU A 91 -8.80 14.43 39.12
CA LEU A 91 -8.71 15.08 40.42
C LEU A 91 -7.28 15.53 40.70
N TYR A 92 -7.16 16.75 41.18
CA TYR A 92 -5.93 17.37 41.65
C TYR A 92 -6.12 17.67 43.13
N SER A 93 -5.35 17.00 43.97
CA SER A 93 -5.20 17.37 45.39
C SER A 93 -4.15 18.46 45.54
N ASN A 94 -4.13 19.16 46.67
CA ASN A 94 -2.95 19.93 47.07
C ASN A 94 -1.79 18.98 47.42
N ARG A 95 -0.61 19.54 47.70
CA ARG A 95 0.60 18.75 47.99
C ARG A 95 0.48 17.95 49.29
N GLU A 96 -0.39 18.38 50.21
CA GLU A 96 -0.75 17.72 51.47
C GLU A 96 -1.74 16.55 51.25
N GLY A 97 -2.47 16.54 50.14
CA GLY A 97 -3.42 15.49 49.74
C GLY A 97 -4.89 15.83 49.86
N ASP A 98 -5.22 17.04 50.29
CA ASP A 98 -6.60 17.51 50.36
C ASP A 98 -7.15 17.83 48.97
N PRO A 99 -8.47 17.67 48.74
CA PRO A 99 -9.08 18.03 47.47
C PRO A 99 -8.86 19.52 47.11
N LEU A 100 -8.42 19.80 45.88
CA LEU A 100 -8.13 21.17 45.44
C LEU A 100 -8.86 21.53 44.13
N VAL A 101 -8.59 20.79 43.05
CA VAL A 101 -9.18 21.03 41.72
C VAL A 101 -9.71 19.74 41.11
N LYS A 102 -10.80 19.86 40.35
CA LYS A 102 -11.31 18.82 39.46
C LYS A 102 -11.36 19.36 38.04
N VAL A 103 -10.81 18.62 37.08
CA VAL A 103 -10.97 18.84 35.64
C VAL A 103 -11.90 17.76 35.10
N GLU A 104 -12.98 18.13 34.42
CA GLU A 104 -13.83 17.14 33.75
C GLU A 104 -13.55 17.20 32.25
N ARG A 105 -13.25 16.06 31.63
CA ARG A 105 -13.20 15.92 30.19
C ARG A 105 -14.55 15.40 29.71
N ILE A 106 -15.20 16.16 28.86
CA ILE A 106 -16.48 15.82 28.23
C ILE A 106 -16.21 15.65 26.74
N ASP A 107 -16.21 14.41 26.25
CA ASP A 107 -16.15 14.07 24.84
C ASP A 107 -17.59 14.04 24.28
N LEU A 108 -17.86 14.74 23.18
CA LEU A 108 -19.22 14.95 22.64
C LEU A 108 -19.61 13.94 21.53
N GLY A 109 -18.78 12.94 21.24
CA GLY A 109 -19.01 11.97 20.16
C GLY A 109 -18.75 12.49 18.74
N ASP A 110 -18.74 13.81 18.52
CA ASP A 110 -18.51 14.46 17.22
C ASP A 110 -17.05 14.91 17.00
N GLY A 111 -16.13 14.45 17.86
CA GLY A 111 -14.72 14.86 17.86
C GLY A 111 -14.44 16.13 18.65
N LYS A 112 -15.46 16.86 19.13
CA LYS A 112 -15.27 17.99 20.03
C LYS A 112 -15.21 17.54 21.49
N LYS A 113 -14.47 18.33 22.28
CA LYS A 113 -14.25 18.09 23.70
C LYS A 113 -14.33 19.37 24.51
N LYS A 114 -14.78 19.28 25.77
CA LYS A 114 -14.81 20.39 26.75
C LYS A 114 -14.05 20.01 28.02
N PHE A 115 -13.41 20.99 28.64
CA PHE A 115 -12.62 20.82 29.86
C PHE A 115 -13.02 21.81 30.98
N PRO A 116 -14.26 21.75 31.52
CA PRO A 116 -14.61 22.58 32.67
C PRO A 116 -13.75 22.24 33.90
N GLN A 117 -13.29 23.28 34.58
CA GLN A 117 -12.49 23.17 35.80
C GLN A 117 -13.27 23.66 37.00
N TRP A 118 -13.07 22.99 38.13
CA TRP A 118 -13.80 23.19 39.37
C TRP A 118 -12.84 23.25 40.56
N ARG A 119 -13.04 24.19 41.47
CA ARG A 119 -12.29 24.26 42.72
C ARG A 119 -13.06 23.62 43.86
N TRP A 120 -12.35 23.02 44.81
CA TRP A 120 -12.91 22.55 46.05
C TRP A 120 -13.21 23.71 47.00
N VAL A 121 -14.36 23.69 47.67
CA VAL A 121 -14.70 24.64 48.74
C VAL A 121 -14.98 23.86 50.01
N ALA A 122 -13.99 23.83 50.92
CA ALA A 122 -14.02 23.02 52.13
C ALA A 122 -15.24 23.30 53.01
N SER A 123 -15.62 24.57 53.17
CA SER A 123 -16.81 24.97 53.96
C SER A 123 -18.13 24.43 53.41
N GLN A 124 -18.19 24.14 52.11
CA GLN A 124 -19.38 23.61 51.44
C GLN A 124 -19.24 22.14 51.03
N LYS A 125 -18.08 21.51 51.31
CA LYS A 125 -17.72 20.14 50.94
C LYS A 125 -18.10 19.76 49.49
N ARG A 126 -17.90 20.69 48.54
CA ARG A 126 -18.26 20.48 47.13
C ARG A 126 -17.33 21.23 46.18
N TYR A 127 -17.35 20.79 44.92
CA TYR A 127 -16.68 21.46 43.81
C TYR A 127 -17.56 22.57 43.21
N ILE A 128 -16.98 23.75 42.99
CA ILE A 128 -17.65 24.90 42.36
C ILE A 128 -16.88 25.29 41.11
N LYS A 129 -17.61 25.61 40.03
CA LYS A 129 -17.04 25.93 38.71
C LYS A 129 -16.10 27.14 38.79
N ARG A 130 -15.06 27.13 37.97
CA ARG A 130 -13.96 28.12 37.89
C ARG A 130 -12.97 28.03 39.04
N LEU A 131 -11.73 28.37 38.75
CA LEU A 131 -10.59 28.36 39.68
C LEU A 131 -10.37 29.72 40.37
N THR A 132 -11.42 30.54 40.50
CA THR A 132 -11.33 31.85 41.15
C THR A 132 -10.82 31.69 42.58
N GLY A 133 -9.70 32.35 42.90
CA GLY A 133 -9.07 32.30 44.22
C GLY A 133 -8.03 31.19 44.41
N ILE A 134 -7.70 30.42 43.37
CA ILE A 134 -6.58 29.46 43.37
C ILE A 134 -5.55 29.94 42.35
N SER A 135 -4.31 30.17 42.79
CA SER A 135 -3.21 30.51 41.89
C SER A 135 -2.75 29.26 41.14
N ARG A 136 -2.30 29.43 39.89
CA ARG A 136 -1.89 28.29 39.04
C ARG A 136 -0.69 27.53 39.61
N GLU A 137 0.20 28.22 40.31
CA GLU A 137 1.37 27.65 41.01
C GLU A 137 1.01 26.74 42.20
N ASP A 138 -0.17 26.94 42.78
CA ASP A 138 -0.67 26.13 43.91
C ASP A 138 -1.26 24.80 43.44
N ILE A 139 -1.56 24.66 42.15
CA ILE A 139 -2.12 23.44 41.57
C ILE A 139 -0.97 22.54 41.15
N PRO A 140 -0.77 21.38 41.81
CA PRO A 140 0.34 20.50 41.47
C PRO A 140 0.08 19.72 40.18
N ILE A 141 1.09 19.01 39.71
CA ILE A 141 0.99 18.06 38.60
C ILE A 141 -0.06 16.96 38.86
N TYR A 142 -0.62 16.39 37.79
CA TYR A 142 -1.63 15.33 37.90
C TYR A 142 -1.03 14.07 38.56
N ARG A 143 -1.74 13.49 39.55
CA ARG A 143 -1.28 12.35 40.37
C ARG A 143 -0.02 12.65 41.19
N TYR A 144 0.09 13.87 41.72
CA TYR A 144 1.24 14.35 42.49
C TYR A 144 1.78 13.34 43.52
N LYS A 145 0.95 12.81 44.42
CA LYS A 145 1.42 11.92 45.50
C LYS A 145 1.98 10.61 44.95
N GLU A 146 1.29 10.02 43.99
CA GLU A 146 1.70 8.79 43.33
C GLU A 146 3.01 9.00 42.55
N VAL A 147 3.17 10.15 41.91
CA VAL A 147 4.40 10.55 41.22
C VAL A 147 5.55 10.77 42.22
N ARG A 148 5.34 11.50 43.32
CA ARG A 148 6.37 11.68 44.37
C ARG A 148 6.80 10.35 44.98
N LYS A 149 5.86 9.42 45.17
CA LYS A 149 6.17 8.05 45.60
C LYS A 149 7.04 7.33 44.57
N ALA A 150 6.66 7.35 43.28
CA ALA A 150 7.44 6.74 42.21
C ALA A 150 8.86 7.34 42.09
N ILE A 151 9.01 8.65 42.28
CA ILE A 151 10.31 9.34 42.33
C ILE A 151 11.16 8.79 43.49
N SER A 152 10.58 8.64 44.68
CA SER A 152 11.29 8.08 45.84
C SER A 152 11.72 6.62 45.65
N GLU A 153 11.02 5.88 44.80
CA GLU A 153 11.35 4.51 44.40
C GLU A 153 12.36 4.46 43.23
N GLY A 154 12.85 5.61 42.76
CA GLY A 154 13.83 5.71 41.67
C GLY A 154 13.28 5.39 40.28
N LYS A 155 11.94 5.38 40.12
CA LYS A 155 11.28 5.08 38.84
C LYS A 155 11.35 6.27 37.88
N LYS A 156 11.32 5.98 36.58
CA LYS A 156 11.14 6.98 35.52
C LYS A 156 9.72 7.53 35.57
N ILE A 157 9.58 8.83 35.35
CA ILE A 157 8.29 9.54 35.31
C ILE A 157 8.04 10.01 33.89
N PHE A 158 6.96 9.50 33.30
CA PHE A 158 6.55 9.86 31.94
C PHE A 158 5.72 11.14 31.98
N VAL A 159 6.02 12.12 31.13
CA VAL A 159 5.29 13.38 31.02
C VAL A 159 4.56 13.40 29.69
N ALA A 160 3.24 13.21 29.72
CA ALA A 160 2.37 13.21 28.54
C ALA A 160 1.59 14.53 28.40
N GLU A 161 1.06 14.83 27.20
CA GLU A 161 0.34 16.10 26.94
C GLU A 161 -0.96 16.26 27.76
N GLY A 162 -1.63 15.18 28.14
CA GLY A 162 -2.92 15.26 28.85
C GLY A 162 -3.25 14.06 29.73
N GLU A 163 -4.24 14.24 30.61
CA GLU A 163 -4.53 13.30 31.71
C GLU A 163 -5.01 11.94 31.22
N SER A 164 -5.62 11.87 30.02
CA SER A 164 -6.04 10.59 29.43
C SER A 164 -4.85 9.72 29.03
N CYS A 165 -3.78 10.32 28.49
CA CYS A 165 -2.56 9.62 28.15
C CYS A 165 -1.83 9.14 29.42
N VAL A 166 -1.84 9.98 30.46
CA VAL A 166 -1.33 9.62 31.78
C VAL A 166 -2.05 8.39 32.34
N ASP A 167 -3.39 8.38 32.31
CA ASP A 167 -4.15 7.24 32.81
C ASP A 167 -3.92 5.96 31.99
N ALA A 168 -3.72 6.06 30.67
CA ALA A 168 -3.37 4.90 29.83
C ALA A 168 -2.01 4.31 30.24
N LEU A 169 -1.02 5.14 30.53
CA LEU A 169 0.29 4.69 31.05
C LEU A 169 0.16 4.05 32.44
N TRP A 170 -0.67 4.61 33.33
CA TRP A 170 -0.91 4.03 34.66
C TRP A 170 -1.65 2.68 34.61
N GLN A 171 -2.49 2.43 33.59
CA GLN A 171 -3.10 1.12 33.37
C GLN A 171 -2.06 0.04 33.06
N LEU A 172 -0.94 0.41 32.47
CA LEU A 172 0.22 -0.45 32.25
C LEU A 172 1.22 -0.43 33.43
N GLY A 173 0.91 0.27 34.53
CA GLY A 173 1.78 0.38 35.70
C GLY A 173 2.95 1.35 35.53
N ILE A 174 2.95 2.17 34.48
CA ILE A 174 4.00 3.17 34.22
C ILE A 174 3.66 4.48 34.96
N PRO A 175 4.53 4.96 35.86
CA PRO A 175 4.32 6.23 36.53
C PRO A 175 4.37 7.40 35.53
N ALA A 176 3.26 8.13 35.41
CA ALA A 176 3.13 9.22 34.47
C ALA A 176 2.41 10.45 35.07
N THR A 177 2.63 11.62 34.48
CA THR A 177 1.99 12.89 34.88
C THR A 177 1.78 13.84 33.70
N THR A 178 1.07 14.92 33.98
CA THR A 178 0.87 16.07 33.09
C THR A 178 0.53 17.32 33.90
N ASN A 179 0.59 18.50 33.29
CA ASN A 179 0.17 19.76 33.91
C ASN A 179 -1.33 20.02 33.69
N ILE A 180 -1.96 20.75 34.62
CA ILE A 180 -3.33 21.20 34.42
C ILE A 180 -3.43 22.09 33.17
N GLY A 181 -4.38 21.77 32.29
CA GLY A 181 -4.62 22.49 31.04
C GLY A 181 -3.80 22.03 29.83
N GLY A 182 -2.91 21.04 30.01
CA GLY A 182 -2.16 20.37 28.93
C GLY A 182 -1.27 21.31 28.10
N ALA A 183 -1.12 21.00 26.81
CA ALA A 183 -0.14 21.66 25.95
C ALA A 183 -0.20 23.20 25.93
N GLY A 184 0.98 23.80 26.15
CA GLY A 184 1.19 25.24 26.20
C GLY A 184 0.85 25.88 27.55
N LYS A 185 0.53 25.09 28.59
CA LYS A 185 0.24 25.56 29.95
C LYS A 185 1.22 25.07 31.02
N TRP A 186 2.36 24.51 30.59
CA TRP A 186 3.48 24.15 31.45
C TRP A 186 4.08 25.39 32.13
N GLN A 187 4.29 25.31 33.45
CA GLN A 187 4.86 26.38 34.27
C GLN A 187 5.98 25.86 35.16
N LYS A 188 6.81 26.76 35.69
CA LYS A 188 7.94 26.40 36.55
C LYS A 188 7.52 25.63 37.80
N SER A 189 6.35 25.91 38.36
CA SER A 189 5.79 25.17 39.50
C SER A 189 5.57 23.69 39.21
N ASP A 190 5.26 23.32 37.96
CA ASP A 190 5.08 21.92 37.56
C ASP A 190 6.43 21.18 37.57
N SER A 191 7.50 21.85 37.13
CA SER A 191 8.86 21.33 37.15
C SER A 191 9.40 21.17 38.57
N VAL A 192 9.02 22.05 39.50
CA VAL A 192 9.36 21.94 40.93
C VAL A 192 8.76 20.68 41.54
N ASP A 193 7.53 20.30 41.18
CA ASP A 193 6.92 19.07 41.69
C ASP A 193 7.66 17.79 41.25
N LEU A 194 8.40 17.87 40.14
CA LEU A 194 9.18 16.81 39.53
C LEU A 194 10.67 16.83 39.92
N GLU A 195 11.08 17.66 40.88
CA GLU A 195 12.47 17.71 41.32
C GLU A 195 12.96 16.32 41.79
N GLY A 196 14.11 15.90 41.23
CA GLY A 196 14.74 14.59 41.46
C GLY A 196 14.22 13.45 40.56
N ALA A 197 13.25 13.70 39.68
CA ALA A 197 12.72 12.68 38.78
C ALA A 197 13.64 12.40 37.58
N LYS A 198 13.64 11.14 37.11
CA LYS A 198 14.13 10.78 35.77
C LYS A 198 12.98 10.91 34.78
N ILE A 199 13.05 11.87 33.87
CA ILE A 199 11.93 12.25 33.01
C ILE A 199 11.97 11.54 31.65
N VAL A 200 10.80 11.07 31.20
CA VAL A 200 10.56 10.61 29.82
C VAL A 200 9.44 11.47 29.21
N ILE A 201 9.74 12.25 28.17
CA ILE A 201 8.77 13.15 27.53
C ILE A 201 8.02 12.41 26.42
N CYS A 202 6.69 12.48 26.44
CA CYS A 202 5.79 11.79 25.51
C CYS A 202 4.97 12.83 24.71
N PRO A 203 5.50 13.37 23.60
CA PRO A 203 4.76 14.32 22.77
C PRO A 203 3.61 13.66 21.98
N ASP A 204 2.52 14.38 21.80
CA ASP A 204 1.55 14.07 20.73
C ASP A 204 2.22 14.32 19.37
N ARG A 205 1.91 13.49 18.36
CA ARG A 205 2.48 13.58 17.00
C ARG A 205 1.85 14.70 16.18
N ASP A 206 1.92 15.93 16.70
CA ASP A 206 1.54 17.15 16.01
C ASP A 206 2.42 18.34 16.40
N ILE A 207 2.25 19.46 15.69
CA ILE A 207 3.06 20.67 15.90
C ILE A 207 2.89 21.22 17.32
N LYS A 208 1.72 21.08 17.94
CA LYS A 208 1.44 21.62 19.27
C LYS A 208 2.09 20.75 20.36
N GLY A 209 2.00 19.43 20.22
CA GLY A 209 2.61 18.45 21.12
C GLY A 209 4.14 18.59 21.17
N ILE A 210 4.79 18.73 20.01
CA ILE A 210 6.24 18.97 19.97
C ILE A 210 6.64 20.27 20.66
N LYS A 211 5.93 21.37 20.41
CA LYS A 211 6.22 22.64 21.10
C LYS A 211 6.03 22.56 22.60
N HIS A 212 5.06 21.77 23.05
CA HIS A 212 4.83 21.55 24.47
C HIS A 212 5.96 20.73 25.11
N ALA A 213 6.37 19.64 24.45
CA ALA A 213 7.48 18.80 24.86
C ALA A 213 8.80 19.57 24.91
N ASP A 214 9.05 20.46 23.94
CA ASP A 214 10.22 21.34 23.94
C ASP A 214 10.27 22.24 25.17
N LYS A 215 9.11 22.77 25.59
CA LYS A 215 9.03 23.59 26.80
C LYS A 215 9.35 22.80 28.07
N ILE A 216 8.99 21.52 28.13
CA ILE A 216 9.31 20.63 29.24
C ILE A 216 10.81 20.30 29.22
N ALA A 217 11.37 20.03 28.04
CA ALA A 217 12.80 19.71 27.88
C ALA A 217 13.72 20.87 28.29
N GLU A 218 13.28 22.13 28.20
CA GLU A 218 14.01 23.29 28.75
C GLU A 218 14.24 23.17 30.27
N ASP A 219 13.27 22.62 31.02
CA ASP A 219 13.38 22.40 32.45
C ASP A 219 14.09 21.08 32.81
N PHE A 220 14.11 20.12 31.88
CA PHE A 220 14.71 18.78 32.04
C PHE A 220 15.59 18.43 30.83
N PRO A 221 16.82 18.97 30.74
CA PRO A 221 17.69 18.78 29.58
C PRO A 221 18.15 17.33 29.39
N GLU A 222 18.21 16.54 30.46
CA GLU A 222 18.57 15.12 30.46
C GLU A 222 17.35 14.19 30.26
N ALA A 223 16.21 14.73 29.82
CA ALA A 223 15.01 13.93 29.61
C ALA A 223 15.17 12.97 28.43
N GLU A 224 14.74 11.73 28.63
CA GLU A 224 14.55 10.74 27.57
C GLU A 224 13.21 11.00 26.85
N TRP A 225 12.98 10.34 25.72
CA TRP A 225 11.82 10.59 24.85
C TRP A 225 11.10 9.31 24.47
N LEU A 226 9.76 9.36 24.45
CA LEU A 226 8.93 8.28 23.93
C LEU A 226 8.04 8.84 22.81
N TYR A 227 8.35 8.45 21.58
CA TYR A 227 7.58 8.83 20.40
C TYR A 227 6.57 7.74 20.07
N ALA A 228 5.26 8.05 20.13
CA ALA A 228 4.22 7.14 19.71
C ALA A 228 4.42 6.72 18.24
N TYR A 229 4.31 5.42 17.94
CA TYR A 229 4.65 4.83 16.64
C TYR A 229 6.07 5.23 16.17
N PRO A 230 7.12 4.75 16.86
CA PRO A 230 8.48 5.24 16.68
C PRO A 230 9.03 5.00 15.27
N HIS A 231 8.54 3.99 14.54
CA HIS A 231 8.96 3.74 13.16
C HIS A 231 8.16 4.53 12.11
N SER A 232 7.11 5.24 12.54
CA SER A 232 6.22 5.92 11.62
C SER A 232 6.89 7.14 11.00
N VAL A 233 6.88 7.16 9.67
CA VAL A 233 7.39 8.27 8.84
C VAL A 233 6.61 9.57 9.02
N LEU A 234 5.43 9.52 9.66
CA LEU A 234 4.62 10.72 9.92
C LEU A 234 5.23 11.67 10.94
N TRP A 235 6.23 11.22 11.73
CA TRP A 235 7.02 12.13 12.55
C TRP A 235 7.74 13.20 11.73
N ASP A 236 8.03 12.93 10.46
CA ASP A 236 8.62 13.91 9.54
C ASP A 236 7.56 14.82 8.89
N ARG A 237 6.25 14.53 9.03
CA ARG A 237 5.15 15.32 8.46
C ARG A 237 4.05 15.56 9.49
N LEU A 238 4.40 16.32 10.53
CA LEU A 238 3.47 16.64 11.61
C LEU A 238 2.20 17.34 11.10
N SER A 239 1.05 16.84 11.54
CA SER A 239 -0.22 17.54 11.38
C SER A 239 -0.23 18.83 12.23
N LYS A 240 -1.13 19.75 11.89
CA LYS A 240 -1.35 20.96 12.72
C LYS A 240 -2.05 20.63 14.03
N GLU A 241 -2.97 19.67 13.98
CA GLU A 241 -3.85 19.24 15.07
C GLU A 241 -4.15 17.75 14.90
N HIS A 242 -4.67 17.13 15.97
CA HIS A 242 -5.12 15.74 15.98
C HIS A 242 -4.02 14.71 15.69
N GLY A 243 -2.80 14.98 16.15
CA GLY A 243 -1.73 13.98 16.13
C GLY A 243 -2.10 12.73 16.91
N ALA A 244 -1.47 11.61 16.53
CA ALA A 244 -1.52 10.39 17.31
C ALA A 244 -0.81 10.60 18.64
N ASP A 245 -1.39 10.10 19.73
CA ASP A 245 -0.79 10.15 21.06
C ASP A 245 -0.39 8.75 21.56
N VAL A 246 0.29 8.69 22.70
CA VAL A 246 0.73 7.42 23.28
C VAL A 246 -0.45 6.51 23.67
N ALA A 247 -1.61 7.06 23.99
CA ALA A 247 -2.79 6.25 24.31
C ALA A 247 -3.40 5.62 23.05
N ASP A 248 -3.40 6.34 21.94
CA ASP A 248 -3.81 5.78 20.64
C ASP A 248 -2.89 4.59 20.28
N TRP A 249 -1.57 4.74 20.45
CA TRP A 249 -0.59 3.68 20.17
C TRP A 249 -0.76 2.44 21.06
N ILE A 250 -0.97 2.63 22.37
CA ILE A 250 -1.22 1.53 23.30
C ILE A 250 -2.45 0.72 22.89
N VAL A 251 -3.54 1.40 22.49
CA VAL A 251 -4.81 0.74 22.16
C VAL A 251 -4.75 0.05 20.81
N GLU A 252 -4.18 0.70 19.79
CA GLU A 252 -4.14 0.16 18.43
C GLU A 252 -3.21 -1.06 18.33
N ASP A 253 -2.03 -1.00 18.94
CA ASP A 253 -1.02 -2.07 18.85
C ASP A 253 -1.08 -3.04 20.05
N SER A 254 -2.00 -2.83 20.99
CA SER A 254 -2.15 -3.64 22.22
C SER A 254 -0.84 -3.76 23.04
N LEU A 255 -0.16 -2.63 23.24
CA LEU A 255 1.19 -2.58 23.82
C LEU A 255 1.24 -2.92 25.32
N THR A 256 2.37 -3.50 25.72
CA THR A 256 2.75 -3.74 27.12
C THR A 256 3.64 -2.63 27.68
N ALA A 257 3.92 -2.68 28.99
CA ALA A 257 4.85 -1.74 29.61
C ALA A 257 6.28 -1.93 29.07
N GLU A 258 6.68 -3.18 28.84
CA GLU A 258 7.98 -3.56 28.30
C GLU A 258 8.19 -2.99 26.90
N ASP A 259 7.17 -3.02 26.03
CA ASP A 259 7.24 -2.47 24.67
C ASP A 259 7.52 -0.96 24.69
N LEU A 260 6.83 -0.23 25.56
CA LEU A 260 7.02 1.22 25.71
C LEU A 260 8.40 1.55 26.30
N LEU A 261 8.88 0.78 27.27
CA LEU A 261 10.21 0.97 27.85
C LEU A 261 11.33 0.69 26.83
N ALA A 262 11.14 -0.29 25.95
CA ALA A 262 12.08 -0.63 24.88
C ALA A 262 12.14 0.44 23.77
N ALA A 263 11.06 1.21 23.60
CA ALA A 263 10.96 2.29 22.60
C ALA A 263 11.50 3.65 23.07
N ILE A 264 12.04 3.74 24.30
CA ILE A 264 12.59 4.99 24.83
C ILE A 264 13.86 5.38 24.08
N GLU A 265 13.92 6.63 23.64
CA GLU A 265 15.09 7.25 23.04
C GLU A 265 15.82 8.14 24.03
N GLN A 266 17.15 8.06 24.02
CA GLN A 266 18.01 8.82 24.92
C GLN A 266 18.07 10.32 24.58
N GLN A 267 17.70 10.69 23.36
CA GLN A 267 17.80 12.07 22.87
C GLN A 267 16.58 12.41 22.02
N LYS A 268 16.27 13.71 21.96
CA LYS A 268 15.22 14.25 21.09
C LYS A 268 15.54 13.96 19.61
N ARG A 269 14.57 13.48 18.86
CA ARG A 269 14.65 13.35 17.40
C ARG A 269 14.73 14.72 16.71
N GLN A 270 15.50 14.78 15.63
CA GLN A 270 15.42 15.91 14.69
C GLN A 270 14.16 15.78 13.84
N ILE A 271 13.10 16.50 14.20
CA ILE A 271 11.83 16.50 13.48
C ILE A 271 11.76 17.68 12.50
N LYS A 272 11.60 17.38 11.21
CA LYS A 272 11.46 18.38 10.13
C LYS A 272 10.06 18.98 10.14
N VAL A 273 9.93 20.25 10.56
CA VAL A 273 8.63 20.94 10.54
C VAL A 273 8.41 21.63 9.18
N TYR A 274 7.56 21.04 8.35
CA TYR A 274 7.15 21.60 7.07
C TYR A 274 6.23 22.83 7.26
N SER A 275 6.79 24.04 7.19
CA SER A 275 5.97 25.25 7.18
C SER A 275 5.29 25.42 5.81
N ASN A 276 3.98 25.19 5.74
CA ASN A 276 3.17 25.62 4.59
C ASN A 276 3.10 27.15 4.58
N ARG A 277 4.06 27.83 3.94
CA ARG A 277 3.98 29.25 3.62
C ARG A 277 3.02 29.47 2.44
N ASN A 278 1.73 29.24 2.66
CA ASN A 278 0.66 29.80 1.83
C ASN A 278 -0.08 30.89 2.61
N SER A 279 0.62 31.99 2.91
CA SER A 279 0.03 33.29 3.25
C SER A 279 1.13 34.31 3.54
N LYS A 280 1.73 34.85 2.48
CA LYS A 280 2.16 36.27 2.42
C LYS A 280 2.66 36.58 1.01
N LYS A 281 1.83 37.32 0.29
CA LYS A 281 2.29 38.31 -0.69
C LYS A 281 3.34 39.16 0.01
N LEU A 282 4.57 39.14 -0.48
CA LEU A 282 5.48 40.28 -0.41
C LEU A 282 6.65 40.00 -1.34
N GLU A 283 6.97 41.05 -2.08
CA GLU A 283 8.10 41.24 -2.95
C GLU A 283 9.41 40.74 -2.34
N ASN A 284 10.35 40.37 -3.20
CA ASN A 284 11.67 41.02 -3.30
C ASN A 284 12.45 40.29 -4.40
N LYS A 285 13.00 41.00 -5.40
CA LYS A 285 14.28 41.71 -5.35
C LYS A 285 15.39 40.89 -4.68
N SER A 286 16.45 40.77 -5.45
CA SER A 286 17.71 40.12 -5.17
C SER A 286 18.30 40.55 -3.82
N ASP A 287 18.98 39.64 -3.12
CA ASP A 287 20.44 39.57 -3.05
C ASP A 287 20.89 38.70 -1.87
N GLY A 288 21.99 37.96 -2.13
CA GLY A 288 22.88 37.22 -1.23
C GLY A 288 22.39 36.71 0.13
N ALA A 289 22.29 35.39 0.29
CA ALA A 289 22.33 34.74 1.60
C ALA A 289 22.95 33.32 1.52
N ASP A 290 24.19 33.22 1.99
CA ASP A 290 24.88 32.05 2.57
C ASP A 290 24.62 30.67 1.94
N ASP A 291 25.59 30.14 1.19
CA ASP A 291 25.48 28.90 0.40
C ASP A 291 25.75 27.65 1.25
N SER A 292 24.75 27.21 2.01
CA SER A 292 24.75 25.92 2.70
C SER A 292 24.01 24.83 1.90
N SER A 293 23.88 25.01 0.58
CA SER A 293 23.25 23.99 -0.27
C SER A 293 24.26 22.89 -0.63
N PRO A 294 23.83 21.62 -0.80
CA PRO A 294 24.72 20.59 -1.27
C PRO A 294 25.27 20.99 -2.65
N LYS A 295 26.59 20.87 -2.82
CA LYS A 295 27.26 21.20 -4.08
C LYS A 295 26.77 20.24 -5.17
N VAL A 296 26.29 20.81 -6.27
CA VAL A 296 25.82 20.11 -7.47
C VAL A 296 26.33 20.87 -8.69
N ASP A 297 26.69 20.14 -9.75
CA ASP A 297 27.26 20.72 -10.97
C ASP A 297 26.17 21.29 -11.88
N PHE A 298 24.99 20.68 -11.85
CA PHE A 298 23.81 21.11 -12.59
C PHE A 298 22.62 21.31 -11.65
N LYS A 299 21.96 22.47 -11.70
CA LYS A 299 20.73 22.75 -10.92
C LYS A 299 19.71 23.53 -11.74
N PRO A 300 18.57 22.91 -12.13
CA PRO A 300 17.48 23.62 -12.79
C PRO A 300 16.83 24.71 -11.93
N ARG A 301 16.28 25.76 -12.54
CA ARG A 301 15.66 26.90 -11.82
C ARG A 301 14.50 26.52 -10.90
N HIS A 302 13.73 25.48 -11.27
CA HIS A 302 12.60 24.99 -10.47
C HIS A 302 13.02 24.05 -9.34
N ILE A 303 14.32 23.80 -9.17
CA ILE A 303 14.89 22.97 -8.11
C ILE A 303 15.71 23.85 -7.18
N ARG A 304 15.40 23.80 -5.88
CA ARG A 304 16.12 24.55 -4.85
C ARG A 304 16.32 23.73 -3.61
N TRP A 305 17.39 24.01 -2.88
CA TRP A 305 17.58 23.48 -1.54
C TRP A 305 16.73 24.27 -0.55
N ASP A 306 15.91 23.58 0.25
CA ASP A 306 15.13 24.18 1.33
C ASP A 306 15.77 23.84 2.67
N LYS A 307 16.47 24.83 3.24
CA LYS A 307 17.20 24.69 4.50
C LYS A 307 16.30 24.35 5.69
N SER A 308 15.00 24.68 5.62
CA SER A 308 14.09 24.45 6.76
C SER A 308 13.76 22.97 6.98
N CYS A 309 13.85 22.17 5.93
CA CYS A 309 13.57 20.74 5.96
C CYS A 309 14.75 19.91 5.43
N ASP A 310 15.90 20.54 5.17
CA ASP A 310 17.09 19.87 4.66
C ASP A 310 16.80 18.97 3.44
N SER A 311 16.00 19.48 2.48
CA SER A 311 15.57 18.72 1.30
C SER A 311 15.56 19.56 0.03
N TRP A 312 15.80 18.91 -1.11
CA TRP A 312 15.59 19.45 -2.45
C TRP A 312 14.11 19.60 -2.73
N ARG A 313 13.66 20.85 -2.90
CA ARG A 313 12.31 21.17 -3.38
C ARG A 313 12.30 21.19 -4.89
N ILE A 314 11.55 20.27 -5.48
CA ILE A 314 11.36 20.16 -6.92
C ILE A 314 9.97 20.66 -7.30
N GLY A 315 9.94 21.86 -7.89
CA GLY A 315 8.75 22.48 -8.44
C GLY A 315 8.32 21.91 -9.79
N PRO A 316 7.16 22.31 -10.31
CA PRO A 316 6.79 22.02 -11.69
C PRO A 316 7.81 22.66 -12.65
N GLY A 317 8.35 21.89 -13.58
CA GLY A 317 9.39 22.35 -14.50
C GLY A 317 9.69 21.35 -15.62
N GLY A 318 10.78 21.59 -16.35
CA GLY A 318 11.16 20.78 -17.51
C GLY A 318 11.51 19.34 -17.13
N LEU A 319 10.76 18.37 -17.68
CA LEU A 319 10.90 16.93 -17.39
C LEU A 319 12.34 16.42 -17.54
N TRP A 320 12.97 16.72 -18.68
CA TRP A 320 14.34 16.28 -18.98
C TRP A 320 15.35 16.82 -17.97
N ALA A 321 15.26 18.12 -17.63
CA ALA A 321 16.16 18.74 -16.67
C ALA A 321 15.99 18.15 -15.27
N THR A 322 14.76 17.80 -14.86
CA THR A 322 14.52 17.11 -13.59
C THR A 322 15.08 15.69 -13.60
N ILE A 323 14.83 14.91 -14.65
CA ILE A 323 15.37 13.54 -14.77
C ILE A 323 16.89 13.57 -14.72
N LYS A 324 17.51 14.48 -15.47
CA LYS A 324 18.97 14.69 -15.48
C LYS A 324 19.49 14.98 -14.07
N PHE A 325 18.90 15.94 -13.38
CA PHE A 325 19.29 16.28 -12.01
C PHE A 325 19.21 15.06 -11.07
N LEU A 326 18.08 14.36 -11.07
CA LEU A 326 17.89 13.20 -10.19
C LEU A 326 18.85 12.05 -10.51
N ARG A 327 19.14 11.82 -11.79
CA ARG A 327 19.97 10.71 -12.23
C ARG A 327 21.46 10.99 -12.14
N GLU A 328 21.91 12.17 -12.55
CA GLU A 328 23.34 12.50 -12.65
C GLU A 328 23.87 13.12 -11.36
N GLU A 329 23.14 14.08 -10.77
CA GLU A 329 23.58 14.77 -9.55
C GLU A 329 23.26 13.95 -8.30
N LEU A 330 22.02 13.48 -8.17
CA LEU A 330 21.59 12.73 -6.98
C LEU A 330 21.78 11.21 -7.10
N LYS A 331 22.17 10.72 -8.29
CA LYS A 331 22.45 9.29 -8.56
C LYS A 331 21.33 8.35 -8.09
N LEU A 332 20.08 8.83 -8.14
CA LEU A 332 18.93 8.12 -7.58
C LEU A 332 18.81 6.69 -8.12
N HIS A 333 19.11 6.52 -9.41
CA HIS A 333 19.05 5.23 -10.12
C HIS A 333 19.96 4.14 -9.53
N GLN A 334 20.98 4.49 -8.73
CA GLN A 334 21.88 3.50 -8.11
C GLN A 334 21.24 2.80 -6.92
N ARG A 335 20.31 3.49 -6.24
CA ARG A 335 19.66 3.03 -5.01
C ARG A 335 18.18 2.73 -5.22
N LEU A 336 17.53 3.43 -6.15
CA LEU A 336 16.11 3.28 -6.48
C LEU A 336 15.92 2.35 -7.68
N ARG A 337 15.21 1.25 -7.46
CA ARG A 337 14.85 0.27 -8.48
C ARG A 337 13.33 0.18 -8.64
N LEU A 338 12.88 -0.21 -9.83
CA LEU A 338 11.47 -0.46 -10.13
C LEU A 338 11.30 -1.92 -10.55
N ASN A 339 10.53 -2.66 -9.77
CA ASN A 339 10.16 -4.04 -10.06
C ASN A 339 9.11 -4.04 -11.18
N LEU A 340 9.48 -4.57 -12.36
CA LEU A 340 8.60 -4.60 -13.53
C LEU A 340 7.51 -5.68 -13.48
N LEU A 341 7.56 -6.57 -12.49
CA LEU A 341 6.51 -7.55 -12.25
C LEU A 341 5.40 -6.92 -11.39
N THR A 342 5.72 -6.41 -10.20
CA THR A 342 4.74 -5.86 -9.26
C THR A 342 4.46 -4.36 -9.45
N MET A 343 5.30 -3.65 -10.21
CA MET A 343 5.32 -2.19 -10.34
C MET A 343 5.64 -1.44 -9.04
N GLU A 344 6.19 -2.13 -8.04
CA GLU A 344 6.65 -1.54 -6.77
C GLU A 344 8.10 -1.05 -6.86
N TYR A 345 8.44 -0.07 -6.02
CA TYR A 345 9.79 0.47 -5.91
C TYR A 345 10.59 -0.24 -4.81
N GLU A 346 11.89 -0.40 -5.04
CA GLU A 346 12.85 -0.82 -4.03
C GLU A 346 13.88 0.28 -3.81
N ILE A 347 14.25 0.51 -2.55
CA ILE A 347 15.32 1.43 -2.15
C ILE A 347 16.37 0.62 -1.40
N ASP A 348 17.61 0.62 -1.91
CA ASP A 348 18.74 -0.11 -1.34
C ASP A 348 18.44 -1.62 -1.15
N GLY A 349 17.66 -2.19 -2.06
CA GLY A 349 17.26 -3.61 -2.04
C GLY A 349 16.11 -3.94 -1.09
N LYS A 350 15.47 -2.95 -0.46
CA LYS A 350 14.29 -3.13 0.38
C LYS A 350 13.04 -2.64 -0.33
N THR A 351 11.96 -3.41 -0.25
CA THR A 351 10.63 -3.06 -0.76
C THR A 351 9.99 -1.94 0.07
N THR A 352 8.95 -1.29 -0.46
CA THR A 352 8.20 -0.27 0.30
C THR A 352 7.62 -0.83 1.59
N LYS A 353 7.08 -2.05 1.55
CA LYS A 353 6.52 -2.75 2.73
C LYS A 353 7.56 -2.99 3.81
N GLU A 354 8.79 -3.36 3.45
CA GLU A 354 9.87 -3.53 4.43
C GLU A 354 10.35 -2.20 5.02
N LEU A 355 10.29 -1.12 4.23
CA LEU A 355 10.68 0.22 4.68
C LEU A 355 9.60 0.90 5.52
N CYS A 356 8.33 0.52 5.33
CA CYS A 356 7.15 1.06 6.00
C CYS A 356 6.16 -0.07 6.39
N PRO A 357 6.50 -0.90 7.39
CA PRO A 357 5.68 -2.08 7.77
C PRO A 357 4.28 -1.74 8.28
N ASP A 358 4.06 -0.49 8.73
CA ASP A 358 2.78 0.02 9.21
C ASP A 358 1.83 0.45 8.07
N GLY A 359 2.28 0.41 6.80
CA GLY A 359 1.50 0.81 5.63
C GLY A 359 1.21 2.31 5.53
N VAL A 360 1.62 3.10 6.54
CA VAL A 360 1.40 4.55 6.61
C VAL A 360 2.42 5.32 5.76
N GLY A 361 3.50 4.64 5.31
CA GLY A 361 4.62 5.23 4.57
C GLY A 361 4.83 4.75 3.12
N ASP A 362 3.88 4.01 2.54
CA ASP A 362 3.97 3.51 1.15
C ASP A 362 3.83 4.60 0.08
N ASP A 363 3.67 5.87 0.48
CA ASP A 363 3.70 7.02 -0.42
C ASP A 363 5.13 7.29 -0.90
N LEU A 364 5.35 7.11 -2.20
CA LEU A 364 6.62 7.37 -2.87
C LEU A 364 7.19 8.77 -2.55
N SER A 365 6.34 9.78 -2.32
CA SER A 365 6.79 11.13 -1.95
C SER A 365 7.44 11.18 -0.56
N ILE A 366 6.98 10.35 0.37
CA ILE A 366 7.54 10.25 1.72
C ILE A 366 8.87 9.52 1.66
N LEU A 367 8.91 8.39 0.93
CA LEU A 367 10.13 7.62 0.73
C LEU A 367 11.23 8.44 0.05
N LEU A 368 10.88 9.24 -0.97
CA LEU A 368 11.83 10.11 -1.66
C LEU A 368 12.42 11.19 -0.74
N ASP A 369 11.62 11.75 0.15
CA ASP A 369 12.09 12.75 1.09
C ASP A 369 12.98 12.14 2.17
N LYS A 370 12.56 11.00 2.73
CA LYS A 370 13.28 10.30 3.80
C LYS A 370 14.63 9.74 3.35
N TYR A 371 14.68 9.06 2.19
CA TYR A 371 15.87 8.31 1.77
C TYR A 371 16.78 9.08 0.81
N PHE A 372 16.28 10.18 0.23
CA PHE A 372 17.00 10.95 -0.76
C PHE A 372 16.93 12.47 -0.55
N ASN A 373 16.26 12.95 0.50
CA ASN A 373 16.07 14.38 0.77
C ASN A 373 15.43 15.10 -0.43
N ILE A 374 14.44 14.48 -1.09
CA ILE A 374 13.74 15.04 -2.25
C ILE A 374 12.26 15.20 -1.94
N TYR A 375 11.77 16.42 -2.13
CA TYR A 375 10.36 16.74 -2.01
C TYR A 375 9.82 17.37 -3.30
N PHE A 376 8.79 16.76 -3.87
CA PHE A 376 8.07 17.33 -4.99
C PHE A 376 6.91 18.21 -4.52
N THR A 377 6.80 19.41 -5.09
CA THR A 377 5.61 20.26 -4.87
C THR A 377 4.49 19.96 -5.87
N SER A 378 4.73 19.07 -6.84
CA SER A 378 3.76 18.65 -7.85
C SER A 378 2.94 17.46 -7.36
N SER A 379 1.75 17.24 -7.94
CA SER A 379 0.93 16.06 -7.63
C SER A 379 1.67 14.76 -7.97
N LEU A 380 1.33 13.70 -7.23
CA LEU A 380 1.89 12.36 -7.40
C LEU A 380 1.78 11.85 -8.85
N ASP A 381 0.67 12.14 -9.54
CA ASP A 381 0.48 11.76 -10.96
C ASP A 381 1.58 12.25 -11.91
N ARG A 382 2.30 13.33 -11.54
CA ARG A 382 3.47 13.81 -12.29
C ARG A 382 4.77 13.19 -11.79
N VAL A 383 4.84 12.86 -10.51
CA VAL A 383 6.02 12.30 -9.85
C VAL A 383 6.23 10.85 -10.27
N TYR A 384 5.20 10.00 -10.21
CA TYR A 384 5.34 8.56 -10.50
C TYR A 384 5.97 8.27 -11.87
N PRO A 385 5.50 8.84 -13.00
CA PRO A 385 6.10 8.58 -14.32
C PRO A 385 7.55 9.08 -14.43
N LEU A 386 7.86 10.20 -13.75
CA LEU A 386 9.19 10.79 -13.75
C LEU A 386 10.17 9.91 -12.98
N ILE A 387 9.77 9.46 -11.80
CA ILE A 387 10.58 8.59 -10.94
C ILE A 387 10.76 7.20 -11.56
N ALA A 388 9.72 6.65 -12.21
CA ALA A 388 9.82 5.42 -12.97
C ALA A 388 10.87 5.49 -14.10
N GLU A 389 11.09 6.67 -14.67
CA GLU A 389 12.13 6.87 -15.69
C GLU A 389 13.53 7.03 -15.10
N VAL A 390 13.63 7.59 -13.90
CA VAL A 390 14.90 7.70 -13.17
C VAL A 390 15.34 6.34 -12.64
N ALA A 391 14.42 5.56 -12.06
CA ALA A 391 14.70 4.30 -11.39
C ALA A 391 15.32 3.22 -12.31
N THR A 392 16.16 2.36 -11.74
CA THR A 392 16.69 1.19 -12.44
C THR A 392 15.62 0.11 -12.54
N LYS A 393 15.17 -0.18 -13.76
CA LYS A 393 14.10 -1.15 -14.03
C LYS A 393 14.65 -2.58 -14.04
N PHE A 394 14.02 -3.50 -13.33
CA PHE A 394 14.43 -4.91 -13.31
C PHE A 394 13.21 -5.84 -13.32
N ASN A 395 13.39 -7.11 -13.70
CA ASN A 395 12.32 -8.10 -13.66
C ASN A 395 12.81 -9.28 -12.80
N PRO A 396 12.18 -9.54 -11.65
CA PRO A 396 12.69 -10.50 -10.67
C PRO A 396 12.75 -11.93 -11.22
N VAL A 397 11.76 -12.35 -12.02
CA VAL A 397 11.73 -13.68 -12.65
C VAL A 397 12.89 -13.84 -13.63
N ARG A 398 13.13 -12.84 -14.48
CA ARG A 398 14.22 -12.87 -15.45
C ARG A 398 15.58 -12.89 -14.77
N ASP A 399 15.74 -12.11 -13.70
CA ASP A 399 16.98 -12.02 -12.96
C ASP A 399 17.26 -13.32 -12.20
N TYR A 400 16.23 -13.94 -11.60
CA TYR A 400 16.28 -15.28 -11.04
C TYR A 400 16.69 -16.33 -12.09
N LEU A 401 15.99 -16.44 -13.21
CA LEU A 401 16.31 -17.42 -14.26
C LEU A 401 17.74 -17.28 -14.80
N ARG A 402 18.28 -16.06 -14.85
CA ARG A 402 19.64 -15.79 -15.33
C ARG A 402 20.73 -16.01 -14.27
N SER A 403 20.38 -16.05 -12.99
CA SER A 403 21.35 -16.31 -11.92
C SER A 403 21.60 -17.80 -11.68
N LEU A 404 20.70 -18.66 -12.18
CA LEU A 404 20.77 -20.11 -11.96
C LEU A 404 21.98 -20.76 -12.66
N PRO A 405 22.62 -21.75 -12.02
CA PRO A 405 23.56 -22.63 -12.71
C PRO A 405 22.84 -23.48 -13.77
N LEU A 406 23.53 -23.74 -14.89
CA LEU A 406 23.00 -24.54 -15.98
C LEU A 406 23.18 -26.04 -15.72
N PHE A 407 22.16 -26.84 -16.06
CA PHE A 407 22.16 -28.30 -15.94
C PHE A 407 21.80 -28.98 -17.25
N HIS A 408 22.04 -30.29 -17.38
CA HIS A 408 21.67 -31.04 -18.58
C HIS A 408 20.15 -31.01 -18.83
N PRO A 409 19.66 -30.71 -20.05
CA PRO A 409 18.23 -30.61 -20.35
C PRO A 409 17.40 -31.85 -20.01
N ASP A 410 17.98 -33.05 -20.07
CA ASP A 410 17.28 -34.31 -19.74
C ASP A 410 16.81 -34.36 -18.29
N TYR A 411 17.41 -33.55 -17.40
CA TYR A 411 16.98 -33.45 -16.01
C TYR A 411 15.55 -32.92 -15.86
N ILE A 412 15.01 -32.21 -16.86
CA ILE A 412 13.61 -31.76 -16.82
C ILE A 412 12.68 -32.97 -16.77
N ASP A 413 12.96 -34.01 -17.56
CA ASP A 413 12.14 -35.22 -17.64
C ASP A 413 12.27 -36.02 -16.36
N GLU A 414 13.51 -36.20 -15.87
CA GLU A 414 13.78 -36.83 -14.57
C GLU A 414 13.05 -36.12 -13.42
N PHE A 415 13.06 -34.78 -13.42
CA PHE A 415 12.34 -33.98 -12.43
C PHE A 415 10.85 -34.26 -12.50
N ILE A 416 10.25 -34.19 -13.69
CA ILE A 416 8.82 -34.41 -13.91
C ILE A 416 8.39 -35.80 -13.43
N GLU A 417 9.12 -36.85 -13.83
CA GLU A 417 8.82 -38.23 -13.45
C GLU A 417 8.89 -38.43 -11.93
N LYS A 418 9.91 -37.89 -11.28
CA LYS A 418 10.09 -38.01 -9.82
C LYS A 418 9.10 -37.16 -9.03
N SER A 419 8.83 -35.93 -9.47
CA SER A 419 7.97 -35.01 -8.72
C SER A 419 6.49 -35.31 -8.90
N LEU A 420 6.06 -35.65 -10.12
CA LEU A 420 4.64 -35.88 -10.43
C LEU A 420 4.26 -37.36 -10.48
N GLY A 421 5.23 -38.28 -10.49
CA GLY A 421 4.96 -39.71 -10.57
C GLY A 421 4.43 -40.17 -11.94
N ILE A 422 4.59 -39.37 -12.99
CA ILE A 422 4.09 -39.67 -14.34
C ILE A 422 5.16 -40.36 -15.18
N LYS A 423 4.77 -41.33 -16.01
CA LYS A 423 5.69 -42.12 -16.86
C LYS A 423 5.30 -42.17 -18.33
N GLU A 424 4.09 -41.72 -18.64
CA GLU A 424 3.59 -41.71 -20.02
C GLU A 424 4.37 -40.65 -20.83
N PRO A 425 5.09 -41.03 -21.91
CA PRO A 425 5.99 -40.11 -22.61
C PRO A 425 5.33 -38.81 -23.09
N ILE A 426 4.08 -38.86 -23.55
CA ILE A 426 3.38 -37.65 -23.99
C ILE A 426 3.07 -36.70 -22.83
N HIS A 427 2.79 -37.21 -21.62
CA HIS A 427 2.52 -36.38 -20.44
C HIS A 427 3.80 -35.70 -19.95
N VAL A 428 4.92 -36.42 -19.91
CA VAL A 428 6.24 -35.86 -19.58
C VAL A 428 6.59 -34.75 -20.57
N LEU A 429 6.41 -35.02 -21.87
CA LEU A 429 6.71 -34.05 -22.91
C LEU A 429 5.83 -32.79 -22.83
N MET A 430 4.53 -32.93 -22.57
CA MET A 430 3.65 -31.77 -22.35
C MET A 430 4.12 -30.88 -21.19
N ALA A 431 4.46 -31.49 -20.05
CA ALA A 431 4.99 -30.74 -18.90
C ALA A 431 6.33 -30.06 -19.23
N ARG A 432 7.26 -30.75 -19.89
CA ARG A 432 8.56 -30.21 -20.34
C ARG A 432 8.36 -28.98 -21.23
N LYS A 433 7.54 -29.12 -22.28
CA LYS A 433 7.25 -28.02 -23.21
C LYS A 433 6.59 -26.84 -22.52
N TRP A 434 5.75 -27.10 -21.52
CA TRP A 434 5.09 -26.05 -20.77
C TRP A 434 6.06 -25.28 -19.88
N MET A 435 6.99 -25.98 -19.20
CA MET A 435 8.06 -25.37 -18.42
C MET A 435 8.98 -24.51 -19.29
N ILE A 436 9.38 -24.99 -20.47
CA ILE A 436 10.17 -24.20 -21.44
C ILE A 436 9.39 -22.94 -21.85
N GLY A 437 8.12 -23.06 -22.23
CA GLY A 437 7.27 -21.92 -22.59
C GLY A 437 7.14 -20.89 -21.45
N THR A 438 7.08 -21.37 -20.21
CA THR A 438 6.99 -20.55 -19.00
C THR A 438 8.26 -19.77 -18.74
N ALA A 439 9.43 -20.39 -18.85
CA ALA A 439 10.71 -19.68 -18.78
C ALA A 439 10.88 -18.67 -19.91
N ILE A 440 10.49 -19.00 -21.15
CA ILE A 440 10.53 -18.06 -22.28
C ILE A 440 9.66 -16.83 -22.00
N ARG A 441 8.47 -17.00 -21.43
CA ARG A 441 7.61 -15.86 -21.02
C ARG A 441 8.27 -14.98 -19.96
N GLY A 442 8.86 -15.60 -18.92
CA GLY A 442 9.56 -14.88 -17.85
C GLY A 442 10.78 -14.09 -18.36
N LEU A 443 11.54 -14.64 -19.31
CA LEU A 443 12.73 -13.99 -19.90
C LEU A 443 12.40 -12.90 -20.91
N SER A 444 11.26 -13.02 -21.59
CA SER A 444 10.95 -12.23 -22.77
C SER A 444 10.88 -10.74 -22.47
N GLN A 445 11.30 -9.90 -23.41
CA GLN A 445 11.00 -8.46 -23.42
C GLN A 445 9.90 -8.09 -24.42
N GLY A 446 9.58 -9.00 -25.35
CA GLY A 446 8.60 -8.83 -26.41
C GLY A 446 7.36 -9.72 -26.26
N GLU A 447 6.66 -9.90 -27.36
CA GLU A 447 5.51 -10.80 -27.46
C GLU A 447 5.95 -12.26 -27.58
N VAL A 448 5.30 -13.16 -26.85
CA VAL A 448 5.53 -14.61 -26.95
C VAL A 448 4.19 -15.30 -27.17
N LYS A 449 4.12 -16.13 -28.22
CA LYS A 449 2.98 -17.01 -28.45
C LYS A 449 3.14 -18.27 -27.61
N PHE A 450 2.25 -18.43 -26.63
CA PHE A 450 2.20 -19.61 -25.77
C PHE A 450 0.79 -19.74 -25.19
N ASP A 451 -0.05 -20.55 -25.82
CA ASP A 451 -1.49 -20.64 -25.51
C ASP A 451 -1.91 -21.98 -24.90
N ASN A 452 -0.93 -22.76 -24.45
CA ASN A 452 -1.13 -24.04 -23.78
C ASN A 452 -1.16 -23.83 -22.26
N ALA A 453 -2.23 -24.31 -21.62
CA ALA A 453 -2.36 -24.42 -20.17
C ALA A 453 -2.10 -25.87 -19.74
N LEU A 454 -1.23 -26.07 -18.75
CA LEU A 454 -0.98 -27.38 -18.17
C LEU A 454 -1.99 -27.66 -17.06
N ILE A 455 -2.74 -28.75 -17.18
CA ILE A 455 -3.81 -29.10 -16.25
C ILE A 455 -3.43 -30.39 -15.53
N LEU A 456 -3.34 -30.34 -14.19
CA LEU A 456 -3.16 -31.54 -13.37
C LEU A 456 -4.53 -32.07 -12.92
N GLN A 457 -4.88 -33.27 -13.38
CA GLN A 457 -6.12 -33.94 -13.06
C GLN A 457 -5.86 -35.07 -12.05
N GLY A 458 -6.66 -35.17 -11.00
CA GLY A 458 -6.53 -36.27 -10.03
C GLY A 458 -7.34 -36.05 -8.77
N ILE A 459 -7.38 -37.02 -7.86
CA ILE A 459 -8.19 -36.91 -6.64
C ILE A 459 -7.75 -35.72 -5.75
N GLN A 460 -8.64 -35.29 -4.85
CA GLN A 460 -8.34 -34.21 -3.90
C GLN A 460 -7.20 -34.61 -2.94
N GLY A 461 -6.48 -33.63 -2.41
CA GLY A 461 -5.40 -33.86 -1.45
C GLY A 461 -4.10 -34.38 -2.06
N ARG A 462 -3.92 -34.22 -3.39
CA ARG A 462 -2.72 -34.64 -4.13
C ARG A 462 -1.71 -33.52 -4.38
N TYR A 463 -1.82 -32.40 -3.67
CA TYR A 463 -0.85 -31.29 -3.72
C TYR A 463 -0.65 -30.65 -5.11
N LYS A 464 -1.68 -30.69 -5.98
CA LYS A 464 -1.60 -30.20 -7.37
C LYS A 464 -1.29 -28.70 -7.44
N SER A 465 -2.00 -27.89 -6.67
CA SER A 465 -1.76 -26.43 -6.58
C SER A 465 -0.40 -26.13 -5.95
N SER A 466 -0.08 -26.83 -4.86
CA SER A 466 1.21 -26.71 -4.16
C SER A 466 2.41 -27.08 -5.02
N PHE A 467 2.26 -27.94 -6.03
CA PHE A 467 3.31 -28.23 -7.01
C PHE A 467 3.66 -27.00 -7.83
N PHE A 468 2.65 -26.30 -8.37
CA PHE A 468 2.86 -25.11 -9.19
C PHE A 468 3.48 -23.97 -8.36
N GLU A 469 2.99 -23.78 -7.13
CA GLU A 469 3.60 -22.85 -6.18
C GLU A 469 5.06 -23.24 -5.87
N ALA A 470 5.34 -24.52 -5.62
CA ALA A 470 6.68 -24.99 -5.30
C ALA A 470 7.70 -24.72 -6.43
N ILE A 471 7.31 -24.91 -7.70
CA ILE A 471 8.21 -24.64 -8.83
C ILE A 471 8.32 -23.15 -9.18
N ALA A 472 7.30 -22.34 -8.90
CA ALA A 472 7.36 -20.88 -9.10
C ALA A 472 8.13 -20.17 -7.98
N GLY A 473 7.91 -20.58 -6.73
CA GLY A 473 8.10 -19.74 -5.54
C GLY A 473 6.87 -18.90 -5.24
N SER A 474 6.58 -18.69 -3.95
CA SER A 474 5.38 -17.98 -3.46
C SER A 474 5.25 -16.58 -4.05
N ASP A 475 6.36 -15.87 -4.22
CA ASP A 475 6.37 -14.49 -4.74
C ASP A 475 6.01 -14.41 -6.24
N PHE A 476 6.07 -15.53 -6.95
CA PHE A 476 5.85 -15.61 -8.40
C PHE A 476 4.61 -16.45 -8.77
N PHE A 477 3.82 -16.87 -7.79
CA PHE A 477 2.65 -17.72 -7.95
C PHE A 477 1.37 -17.05 -7.48
N THR A 478 0.25 -17.32 -8.14
CA THR A 478 -1.09 -16.99 -7.64
C THR A 478 -2.12 -18.01 -8.12
N ASP A 479 -3.07 -18.33 -7.25
CA ASP A 479 -4.30 -19.08 -7.53
C ASP A 479 -5.56 -18.20 -7.39
N ASP A 480 -5.40 -16.96 -6.91
CA ASP A 480 -6.48 -15.97 -6.76
C ASP A 480 -6.71 -15.20 -8.07
N ILE A 481 -7.31 -15.90 -9.04
CA ILE A 481 -7.81 -15.28 -10.27
C ILE A 481 -9.33 -15.36 -10.31
N GLY A 482 -9.96 -14.19 -10.28
CA GLY A 482 -11.39 -14.05 -10.49
C GLY A 482 -11.80 -14.16 -11.96
N ASN A 483 -12.93 -13.57 -12.31
CA ASN A 483 -13.47 -13.71 -13.66
C ASN A 483 -12.64 -12.92 -14.69
N ILE A 484 -12.06 -13.63 -15.65
CA ILE A 484 -11.18 -13.07 -16.68
C ILE A 484 -11.88 -12.13 -17.68
N SER A 485 -13.21 -12.07 -17.67
CA SER A 485 -13.95 -11.04 -18.42
C SER A 485 -13.87 -9.67 -17.75
N ASP A 486 -13.59 -9.61 -16.46
CA ASP A 486 -13.37 -8.38 -15.72
C ASP A 486 -12.01 -7.75 -16.09
N LYS A 487 -12.00 -6.44 -16.31
CA LYS A 487 -10.77 -5.71 -16.65
C LYS A 487 -9.79 -5.67 -15.48
N ASP A 488 -10.28 -5.62 -14.24
CA ASP A 488 -9.44 -5.53 -13.04
C ASP A 488 -8.84 -6.90 -12.70
N GLU A 489 -9.55 -8.00 -12.93
CA GLU A 489 -9.00 -9.35 -12.79
C GLU A 489 -7.95 -9.68 -13.86
N ARG A 490 -8.02 -9.03 -15.04
CA ARG A 490 -7.03 -9.22 -16.11
C ARG A 490 -5.69 -8.57 -15.84
N ILE A 491 -5.59 -7.60 -14.93
CA ILE A 491 -4.31 -6.99 -14.57
C ILE A 491 -3.54 -7.85 -13.57
N LYS A 492 -4.23 -8.55 -12.65
CA LYS A 492 -3.60 -9.40 -11.61
C LYS A 492 -2.57 -10.40 -12.15
N PRO A 493 -2.85 -11.19 -13.22
CA PRO A 493 -1.86 -12.12 -13.77
C PRO A 493 -0.50 -11.49 -14.12
N HIS A 494 -0.47 -10.20 -14.48
CA HIS A 494 0.78 -9.53 -14.86
C HIS A 494 1.73 -9.31 -13.69
N ASN A 495 1.27 -9.50 -12.45
CA ASN A 495 2.07 -9.44 -11.23
C ASN A 495 2.72 -10.78 -10.84
N TYR A 496 2.49 -11.86 -11.61
CA TYR A 496 2.95 -13.21 -11.29
C TYR A 496 3.62 -13.88 -12.49
N TRP A 497 4.27 -15.02 -12.27
CA TRP A 497 4.92 -15.83 -13.32
C TRP A 497 4.14 -17.10 -13.64
N ILE A 498 3.61 -17.77 -12.62
CA ILE A 498 2.73 -18.92 -12.76
C ILE A 498 1.40 -18.57 -12.14
N VAL A 499 0.35 -18.79 -12.90
CA VAL A 499 -1.00 -18.39 -12.57
C VAL A 499 -1.88 -19.63 -12.68
N GLU A 500 -2.45 -20.05 -11.55
CA GLU A 500 -3.35 -21.19 -11.47
C GLU A 500 -4.81 -20.74 -11.62
N TRP A 501 -5.56 -21.51 -12.40
CA TRP A 501 -7.02 -21.58 -12.28
C TRP A 501 -7.39 -22.74 -11.36
N ALA A 502 -7.57 -22.41 -10.08
CA ALA A 502 -8.09 -23.34 -9.10
C ALA A 502 -9.56 -23.69 -9.42
N GLU A 503 -9.96 -24.93 -9.15
CA GLU A 503 -11.34 -25.42 -9.38
C GLU A 503 -11.82 -25.16 -10.81
N LEU A 504 -11.04 -25.68 -11.77
CA LEU A 504 -11.22 -25.43 -13.19
C LEU A 504 -12.67 -25.67 -13.68
N GLU A 505 -13.40 -26.60 -13.07
CA GLU A 505 -14.82 -26.85 -13.33
C GLU A 505 -15.78 -25.65 -13.15
N ASN A 506 -15.45 -24.68 -12.30
CA ASN A 506 -16.27 -23.47 -12.08
C ASN A 506 -16.04 -22.42 -13.16
N ILE A 507 -14.94 -22.57 -13.91
CA ILE A 507 -14.48 -21.64 -14.94
C ILE A 507 -14.94 -22.14 -16.33
N PHE A 508 -15.03 -23.45 -16.52
CA PHE A 508 -15.41 -24.13 -17.77
C PHE A 508 -16.90 -24.50 -17.83
N ASP A 509 -17.76 -23.48 -17.85
CA ASP A 509 -19.13 -23.64 -18.34
C ASP A 509 -19.16 -23.47 -19.88
N LYS A 510 -20.14 -24.07 -20.58
CA LYS A 510 -20.28 -24.03 -22.05
C LYS A 510 -20.25 -22.59 -22.60
N SER A 511 -20.72 -21.62 -21.83
CA SER A 511 -20.74 -20.20 -22.17
C SER A 511 -19.35 -19.50 -22.05
N LYS A 512 -18.42 -20.06 -21.28
CA LYS A 512 -17.14 -19.42 -20.89
C LYS A 512 -15.91 -20.03 -21.56
N GLU A 513 -15.96 -21.29 -22.00
CA GLU A 513 -14.79 -21.98 -22.57
C GLU A 513 -14.21 -21.28 -23.81
N ALA A 514 -15.06 -20.75 -24.70
CA ALA A 514 -14.61 -19.98 -25.86
C ALA A 514 -13.82 -18.72 -25.47
N ASN A 515 -14.25 -18.04 -24.39
CA ASN A 515 -13.57 -16.87 -23.84
C ASN A 515 -12.22 -17.23 -23.23
N ILE A 516 -12.12 -18.40 -22.57
CA ILE A 516 -10.87 -18.94 -22.04
C ILE A 516 -9.89 -19.24 -23.18
N LYS A 517 -10.33 -19.96 -24.22
CA LYS A 517 -9.52 -20.27 -25.41
C LYS A 517 -9.04 -18.97 -26.07
N ALA A 518 -9.91 -17.97 -26.20
CA ALA A 518 -9.56 -16.65 -26.72
C ALA A 518 -8.56 -15.92 -25.82
N PHE A 519 -8.73 -16.03 -24.49
CA PHE A 519 -7.78 -15.48 -23.53
C PHE A 519 -6.41 -16.13 -23.68
N LEU A 520 -6.30 -17.46 -23.59
CA LEU A 520 -5.03 -18.20 -23.70
C LEU A 520 -4.29 -17.86 -25.01
N THR A 521 -5.04 -17.67 -26.10
CA THR A 521 -4.49 -17.39 -27.44
C THR A 521 -3.71 -16.07 -27.53
N ARG A 522 -4.02 -15.07 -26.69
CA ARG A 522 -3.44 -13.71 -26.77
C ARG A 522 -1.97 -13.68 -26.34
N LYS A 523 -1.17 -12.88 -27.05
CA LYS A 523 0.24 -12.59 -26.70
C LYS A 523 0.39 -11.38 -25.77
N THR A 524 -0.55 -10.44 -25.89
CA THR A 524 -0.56 -9.19 -25.15
C THR A 524 -1.95 -8.86 -24.67
N ASP A 525 -2.04 -8.18 -23.54
CA ASP A 525 -3.28 -7.60 -23.05
C ASP A 525 -3.22 -6.08 -23.20
N ILE A 526 -4.31 -5.48 -23.69
CA ILE A 526 -4.48 -4.03 -23.75
C ILE A 526 -5.30 -3.65 -22.52
N ILE A 527 -4.61 -3.17 -21.49
CA ILE A 527 -5.18 -2.87 -20.17
C ILE A 527 -4.76 -1.46 -19.79
N ARG A 528 -5.61 -0.71 -19.10
CA ARG A 528 -5.27 0.58 -18.49
C ARG A 528 -4.92 0.33 -17.02
N PRO A 529 -3.64 0.34 -16.62
CA PRO A 529 -3.28 0.33 -15.21
C PRO A 529 -3.99 1.47 -14.46
N PRO A 530 -4.33 1.30 -13.16
CA PRO A 530 -5.07 2.29 -12.37
C PRO A 530 -4.49 3.71 -12.44
N TYR A 531 -3.17 3.82 -12.52
CA TYR A 531 -2.42 5.09 -12.57
C TYR A 531 -2.05 5.56 -13.99
N ALA A 532 -2.45 4.82 -15.03
CA ALA A 532 -2.14 5.15 -16.41
C ALA A 532 -3.24 6.02 -17.05
N ARG A 533 -2.82 7.07 -17.76
CA ARG A 533 -3.73 7.96 -18.51
C ARG A 533 -4.41 7.28 -19.71
N SER A 534 -3.82 6.19 -20.20
CA SER A 534 -4.29 5.43 -21.36
C SER A 534 -4.02 3.94 -21.18
N SER A 535 -4.77 3.13 -21.92
CA SER A 535 -4.49 1.70 -22.03
C SER A 535 -3.09 1.49 -22.60
N LYS A 536 -2.35 0.57 -22.00
CA LYS A 536 -1.03 0.13 -22.46
C LYS A 536 -1.13 -1.30 -22.94
N LYS A 537 -0.32 -1.61 -23.95
CA LYS A 537 -0.09 -2.97 -24.40
C LYS A 537 0.91 -3.62 -23.43
N MET A 538 0.47 -4.65 -22.71
CA MET A 538 1.29 -5.40 -21.76
C MET A 538 1.58 -6.79 -22.34
N ASN A 539 2.87 -7.11 -22.48
CA ASN A 539 3.32 -8.42 -22.93
C ASN A 539 3.16 -9.42 -21.79
N ARG A 540 2.56 -10.59 -22.05
CA ARG A 540 2.39 -11.62 -21.02
C ARG A 540 3.74 -12.19 -20.59
N LYS A 541 4.00 -12.11 -19.29
CA LYS A 541 5.17 -12.72 -18.62
C LYS A 541 4.81 -13.94 -17.78
N PHE A 542 3.52 -14.20 -17.60
CA PHE A 542 2.98 -15.32 -16.85
C PHE A 542 2.54 -16.48 -17.74
N SER A 543 2.52 -17.70 -17.20
CA SER A 543 1.89 -18.88 -17.81
C SER A 543 0.67 -19.30 -17.02
N ILE A 544 -0.29 -19.92 -17.71
CA ILE A 544 -1.51 -20.45 -17.09
C ILE A 544 -1.32 -21.95 -16.82
N CYS A 545 -1.74 -22.38 -15.64
CA CYS A 545 -1.93 -23.77 -15.24
C CYS A 545 -3.31 -23.94 -14.60
N GLY A 546 -3.72 -25.18 -14.34
CA GLY A 546 -4.95 -25.44 -13.63
C GLY A 546 -4.97 -26.79 -12.95
N THR A 547 -5.89 -26.95 -12.01
CA THR A 547 -6.07 -28.18 -11.27
C THR A 547 -7.54 -28.54 -11.20
N THR A 548 -7.84 -29.84 -11.24
CA THR A 548 -9.22 -30.32 -11.10
C THR A 548 -9.26 -31.73 -10.50
N ASN A 549 -10.39 -32.05 -9.88
CA ASN A 549 -10.71 -33.39 -9.38
C ASN A 549 -11.72 -34.14 -10.26
N LYS A 550 -12.33 -33.46 -11.25
CA LYS A 550 -13.34 -34.09 -12.12
C LYS A 550 -12.66 -34.96 -13.18
N SER A 551 -13.33 -36.05 -13.54
CA SER A 551 -12.95 -36.89 -14.67
C SER A 551 -13.35 -36.27 -16.01
N GLU A 552 -14.41 -35.48 -16.03
CA GLU A 552 -14.91 -34.76 -17.20
C GLU A 552 -15.14 -33.30 -16.83
N PHE A 553 -14.47 -32.39 -17.52
CA PHE A 553 -14.52 -30.95 -17.22
C PHE A 553 -14.37 -30.05 -18.46
N LEU A 554 -13.90 -30.58 -19.59
CA LEU A 554 -13.94 -29.87 -20.86
C LEU A 554 -15.33 -30.02 -21.46
N THR A 555 -15.87 -28.97 -22.08
CA THR A 555 -17.25 -29.00 -22.60
C THR A 555 -17.32 -28.96 -24.11
N ASP A 556 -16.29 -28.40 -24.75
CA ASP A 556 -16.15 -28.37 -26.20
C ASP A 556 -15.63 -29.73 -26.71
N GLN A 557 -16.28 -30.23 -27.76
CA GLN A 557 -15.89 -31.47 -28.44
C GLN A 557 -14.79 -31.23 -29.47
N THR A 558 -14.35 -29.98 -29.67
CA THR A 558 -13.31 -29.63 -30.64
C THR A 558 -12.32 -28.57 -30.10
N GLY A 559 -11.06 -28.59 -30.56
CA GLY A 559 -10.11 -27.51 -30.30
C GLY A 559 -9.55 -27.46 -28.88
N ASN A 560 -9.40 -28.62 -28.24
CA ASN A 560 -8.84 -28.81 -26.91
C ASN A 560 -7.31 -28.82 -26.87
N ARG A 561 -6.63 -28.64 -28.02
CA ARG A 561 -5.17 -28.49 -28.12
C ARG A 561 -4.51 -27.46 -27.17
N ARG A 562 -5.29 -26.55 -26.57
CA ARG A 562 -4.81 -25.54 -25.60
C ARG A 562 -4.73 -26.06 -24.16
N PHE A 563 -5.30 -27.23 -23.89
CA PHE A 563 -5.32 -27.85 -22.58
C PHE A 563 -4.46 -29.10 -22.63
N TRP A 564 -3.31 -29.06 -21.95
CA TRP A 564 -2.44 -30.21 -21.78
C TRP A 564 -2.78 -30.87 -20.47
N VAL A 565 -3.66 -31.88 -20.54
CA VAL A 565 -4.18 -32.57 -19.36
C VAL A 565 -3.28 -33.74 -18.98
N ILE A 566 -2.81 -33.74 -17.74
CA ILE A 566 -1.99 -34.81 -17.16
C ILE A 566 -2.78 -35.46 -16.03
N PRO A 567 -3.29 -36.69 -16.22
CA PRO A 567 -3.89 -37.47 -15.14
C PRO A 567 -2.80 -37.98 -14.19
N LEU A 568 -3.01 -37.72 -12.89
CA LEU A 568 -2.15 -38.18 -11.82
C LEU A 568 -2.67 -39.49 -11.22
N SER A 569 -1.75 -40.33 -10.74
CA SER A 569 -2.11 -41.60 -10.11
C SER A 569 -2.97 -41.40 -8.86
N SER A 570 -4.00 -42.24 -8.72
CA SER A 570 -4.83 -42.32 -7.52
C SER A 570 -4.28 -43.30 -6.48
N LYS A 571 -3.16 -44.00 -6.78
CA LYS A 571 -2.56 -44.97 -5.86
C LYS A 571 -1.90 -44.27 -4.67
N LYS A 572 -2.07 -44.84 -3.48
CA LYS A 572 -1.44 -44.34 -2.25
C LYS A 572 0.07 -44.57 -2.30
N GLY A 573 0.88 -43.57 -1.96
CA GLY A 573 2.34 -43.62 -2.10
C GLY A 573 2.88 -43.16 -3.46
N GLU A 574 1.98 -42.76 -4.38
CA GLU A 574 2.31 -42.12 -5.67
C GLU A 574 1.78 -40.67 -5.67
N GLU A 575 1.79 -40.00 -4.52
CA GLU A 575 1.48 -38.57 -4.41
C GLU A 575 2.59 -37.70 -5.03
N ILE A 576 2.25 -36.45 -5.36
CA ILE A 576 3.25 -35.45 -5.77
C ILE A 576 4.24 -35.24 -4.64
N ASP A 577 5.54 -35.35 -4.95
CA ASP A 577 6.61 -35.02 -4.01
C ASP A 577 6.92 -33.51 -4.05
N ILE A 578 6.20 -32.75 -3.21
CA ILE A 578 6.38 -31.30 -3.10
C ILE A 578 7.77 -30.95 -2.56
N ASN A 579 8.32 -31.76 -1.66
CA ASN A 579 9.61 -31.45 -1.04
C ASN A 579 10.71 -31.56 -2.09
N TYR A 580 10.70 -32.64 -2.88
CA TYR A 580 11.58 -32.77 -4.03
C TYR A 580 11.38 -31.62 -5.03
N ALA A 581 10.12 -31.27 -5.35
CA ALA A 581 9.83 -30.16 -6.27
C ALA A 581 10.42 -28.82 -5.79
N ARG A 582 10.28 -28.52 -4.50
CA ARG A 582 10.78 -27.27 -3.88
C ARG A 582 12.31 -27.27 -3.80
N GLU A 583 12.93 -28.36 -3.38
CA GLU A 583 14.39 -28.48 -3.23
C GLU A 583 15.11 -28.48 -4.58
N GLN A 584 14.50 -29.09 -5.61
CA GLN A 584 15.10 -29.22 -6.94
C GLN A 584 14.66 -28.12 -7.92
N ARG A 585 13.88 -27.13 -7.48
CA ARG A 585 13.36 -26.04 -8.31
C ARG A 585 14.46 -25.34 -9.12
N ASP A 586 15.53 -24.94 -8.45
CA ASP A 586 16.62 -24.18 -9.06
C ASP A 586 17.35 -25.03 -10.12
N LYS A 587 17.50 -26.33 -9.84
CA LYS A 587 18.08 -27.31 -10.78
C LYS A 587 17.18 -27.56 -11.99
N LEU A 588 15.87 -27.67 -11.77
CA LEU A 588 14.87 -27.76 -12.84
C LEU A 588 14.99 -26.56 -13.78
N TRP A 589 14.90 -25.34 -13.24
CA TRP A 589 14.90 -24.14 -14.08
C TRP A 589 16.27 -23.93 -14.75
N GLY A 590 17.38 -24.30 -14.10
CA GLY A 590 18.69 -24.35 -14.75
C GLY A 590 18.77 -25.33 -15.93
N ALA A 591 18.11 -26.48 -15.86
CA ALA A 591 17.98 -27.41 -16.99
C ALA A 591 17.08 -26.86 -18.11
N VAL A 592 15.97 -26.20 -17.75
CA VAL A 592 15.10 -25.48 -18.70
C VAL A 592 15.86 -24.37 -19.43
N MET A 593 16.70 -23.62 -18.72
CA MET A 593 17.55 -22.59 -19.32
C MET A 593 18.55 -23.19 -20.34
N SER A 594 19.11 -24.37 -20.06
CA SER A 594 19.93 -25.11 -21.03
C SER A 594 19.13 -25.53 -22.27
N ALA A 595 17.89 -26.03 -22.09
CA ALA A 595 17.02 -26.39 -23.21
C ALA A 595 16.73 -25.17 -24.11
N ILE A 596 16.47 -24.01 -23.51
CA ILE A 596 16.28 -22.75 -24.24
C ILE A 596 17.55 -22.34 -24.98
N ALA A 597 18.72 -22.46 -24.34
CA ALA A 597 20.01 -22.14 -24.98
C ALA A 597 20.30 -23.03 -26.20
N LEU A 598 19.85 -24.29 -26.14
CA LEU A 598 19.89 -25.24 -27.26
C LEU A 598 18.75 -25.04 -28.28
N LYS A 599 17.94 -23.99 -28.13
CA LYS A 599 16.80 -23.64 -28.99
C LYS A 599 15.74 -24.74 -29.07
N GLU A 600 15.56 -25.49 -27.99
CA GLU A 600 14.47 -26.45 -27.92
C GLU A 600 13.12 -25.70 -28.01
N PRO A 601 12.21 -26.10 -28.92
CA PRO A 601 10.92 -25.43 -29.06
C PRO A 601 10.05 -25.70 -27.83
N HIS A 602 9.24 -24.71 -27.44
CA HIS A 602 8.21 -24.84 -26.39
C HIS A 602 6.86 -25.37 -26.90
N TRP A 603 6.77 -25.74 -28.17
CA TRP A 603 5.60 -26.35 -28.79
C TRP A 603 5.88 -27.81 -29.18
N LEU A 604 4.81 -28.59 -29.31
CA LEU A 604 4.86 -29.96 -29.81
C LEU A 604 4.96 -29.98 -31.34
N SER A 605 5.51 -31.05 -31.92
CA SER A 605 5.38 -31.30 -33.36
C SER A 605 3.90 -31.49 -33.72
N GLN A 606 3.57 -31.44 -35.01
CA GLN A 606 2.18 -31.57 -35.45
C GLN A 606 1.58 -32.92 -35.00
N GLU A 607 2.33 -34.01 -35.14
CA GLU A 607 1.91 -35.37 -34.75
C GLU A 607 1.66 -35.46 -33.24
N LEU A 608 2.59 -34.94 -32.43
CA LEU A 608 2.50 -34.96 -30.99
C LEU A 608 1.40 -34.02 -30.46
N ALA A 609 1.12 -32.93 -31.18
CA ALA A 609 0.02 -32.02 -30.84
C ALA A 609 -1.34 -32.70 -31.05
N VAL A 610 -1.50 -33.54 -32.09
CA VAL A 610 -2.71 -34.36 -32.26
C VAL A 610 -2.86 -35.35 -31.12
N LEU A 611 -1.77 -36.03 -30.71
CA LEU A 611 -1.81 -36.94 -29.57
C LEU A 611 -2.18 -36.22 -28.26
N ALA A 612 -1.62 -35.05 -28.00
CA ALA A 612 -1.97 -34.25 -26.83
C ALA A 612 -3.45 -33.80 -26.83
N GLU A 613 -4.01 -33.47 -28.00
CA GLU A 613 -5.43 -33.14 -28.14
C GLU A 613 -6.32 -34.37 -27.88
N LEU A 614 -5.95 -35.55 -28.40
CA LEU A 614 -6.64 -36.81 -28.11
C LEU A 614 -6.59 -37.18 -26.62
N GLU A 615 -5.47 -36.90 -25.93
CA GLU A 615 -5.39 -37.06 -24.47
C GLU A 615 -6.36 -36.13 -23.74
N ALA A 616 -6.48 -34.87 -24.17
CA ALA A 616 -7.40 -33.90 -23.57
C ALA A 616 -8.87 -34.28 -23.81
N ASP A 617 -9.22 -34.78 -25.01
CA ASP A 617 -10.59 -35.16 -25.38
C ASP A 617 -11.15 -36.31 -24.52
N LYS A 618 -10.29 -37.09 -23.84
CA LYS A 618 -10.73 -38.09 -22.84
C LYS A 618 -11.45 -37.47 -21.64
N PHE A 619 -11.24 -36.18 -21.39
CA PHE A 619 -11.81 -35.43 -20.28
C PHE A 619 -12.95 -34.49 -20.70
N CYS A 620 -13.43 -34.63 -21.95
CA CYS A 620 -14.62 -33.92 -22.42
C CYS A 620 -15.89 -34.56 -21.85
N TRP A 621 -16.80 -33.71 -21.39
CA TRP A 621 -18.12 -34.11 -20.96
C TRP A 621 -18.86 -34.80 -22.10
N ARG A 622 -19.34 -36.01 -21.84
CA ARG A 622 -20.15 -36.78 -22.79
C ARG A 622 -21.61 -36.69 -22.38
N ASN A 623 -22.48 -36.29 -23.33
CA ASN A 623 -23.92 -36.30 -23.09
C ASN A 623 -24.43 -37.75 -23.12
N PRO A 624 -24.98 -38.30 -22.03
CA PRO A 624 -25.51 -39.67 -22.01
C PRO A 624 -26.59 -39.87 -23.09
N ASP A 625 -27.42 -38.84 -23.34
CA ASP A 625 -28.54 -38.91 -24.30
C ASP A 625 -28.09 -39.05 -25.78
N MET A 626 -26.82 -38.81 -26.09
CA MET A 626 -26.26 -38.95 -27.45
C MET A 626 -25.67 -40.34 -27.72
N GLU A 627 -25.30 -41.11 -26.68
CA GLU A 627 -24.81 -42.48 -26.86
C GLU A 627 -25.95 -43.45 -27.23
N ASP A 628 -27.15 -43.25 -26.67
CA ASP A 628 -28.33 -44.04 -27.01
C ASP A 628 -28.83 -43.82 -28.47
N ILE A 629 -28.40 -42.73 -29.12
CA ILE A 629 -28.75 -42.42 -30.51
C ILE A 629 -27.68 -42.94 -31.50
N LEU A 630 -26.42 -43.03 -31.08
CA LEU A 630 -25.31 -43.43 -31.97
C LEU A 630 -25.03 -44.94 -31.99
N ILE A 631 -25.34 -45.67 -30.92
CA ILE A 631 -25.13 -47.13 -30.86
C ILE A 631 -26.04 -47.90 -31.86
N PRO A 632 -27.30 -47.50 -32.13
CA PRO A 632 -28.14 -48.19 -33.11
C PRO A 632 -27.79 -47.92 -34.59
N LEU A 633 -26.85 -47.03 -34.91
CA LEU A 633 -26.45 -46.74 -36.31
C LEU A 633 -25.17 -47.47 -36.74
N LEU A 634 -24.53 -48.22 -35.82
CA LEU A 634 -23.32 -49.00 -36.07
C LEU A 634 -23.51 -50.51 -35.92
N TYR A 635 -24.77 -50.98 -35.85
CA TYR A 635 -25.14 -52.39 -35.94
C TYR A 635 -26.10 -52.66 -37.09
#